data_AF-A0A9D9T8Q8-F1
#
_entry.id   AF-A0A9D9T8Q8-F1
#
_cell.length_a   1.000
_cell.length_b   1.000
_cell.length_c   1.000
_cell.angle_alpha   90.00
_cell.angle_beta   90.00
_cell.angle_gamma   90.00
#
_symmetry.space_group_name_H-M   'P 1'
#
loop_
_entity.id
_entity.type
_entity.pdbx_description
1 polymer ?
#
loop_
_entity_poly.entity_id
_entity_poly.type
_entity_poly.pdbx_seq_one_letter_code
_entity_poly.pdbx_strand_id
1 'polypeptide(L)'
;MPASHDQIISATQRWLERAVIGLNLCPFAKAVHVKQQIRYVVSAATTTETLLDELEHELNFLRDAEANLIDTTLLILPKVLKDFSAFADFLDLAEIVLRTHSLDGVLQIASFHPDYVFAEADAEDVTNYTNRSPYPMLHLLREASVSKATNAFPDAAQIFERNMQTLNSLGVAGWQALEVGVDEASKEIS
;
A
#
# COMPACT_ATOMS: atom_id res chain seq x y z
N MET A 1 23.35 -1.75 -9.43
CA MET A 1 22.87 -3.04 -8.92
C MET A 1 21.42 -2.85 -8.49
N PRO A 2 20.51 -3.82 -8.69
CA PRO A 2 19.15 -3.68 -8.18
C PRO A 2 19.17 -3.48 -6.66
N ALA A 3 18.23 -2.69 -6.14
CA ALA A 3 18.12 -2.45 -4.70
C ALA A 3 17.95 -3.76 -3.93
N SER A 4 18.60 -3.88 -2.77
CA SER A 4 18.42 -5.04 -1.89
C SER A 4 17.02 -5.03 -1.25
N HIS A 5 16.60 -6.19 -0.72
CA HIS A 5 15.33 -6.28 -0.01
C HIS A 5 15.27 -5.29 1.17
N ASP A 6 16.37 -5.15 1.93
CA ASP A 6 16.44 -4.21 3.05
C ASP A 6 16.31 -2.75 2.59
N GLN A 7 16.88 -2.38 1.44
CA GLN A 7 16.74 -1.03 0.88
C GLN A 7 15.30 -0.75 0.47
N ILE A 8 14.63 -1.73 -0.16
CA ILE A 8 13.23 -1.64 -0.56
C ILE A 8 12.33 -1.48 0.67
N ILE A 9 12.50 -2.33 1.69
CA ILE A 9 11.75 -2.25 2.95
C ILE A 9 12.00 -0.89 3.63
N SER A 10 13.25 -0.43 3.68
CA SER A 10 13.59 0.87 4.29
C SER A 10 12.92 2.03 3.56
N ALA A 11 12.83 2.00 2.23
CA ALA A 11 12.13 3.00 1.44
C ALA A 11 10.62 2.98 1.71
N THR A 12 10.00 1.79 1.77
CA THR A 12 8.59 1.63 2.12
C THR A 12 8.29 2.10 3.54
N GLN A 13 9.16 1.80 4.51
CA GLN A 13 9.02 2.29 5.89
C GLN A 13 9.13 3.82 5.96
N ARG A 14 10.09 4.42 5.25
CA ARG A 14 10.22 5.89 5.17
C ARG A 14 8.95 6.53 4.59
N TRP A 15 8.40 5.95 3.52
CA TRP A 15 7.12 6.40 2.96
C TRP A 15 5.98 6.29 3.97
N LEU A 16 5.85 5.16 4.65
CA LEU A 16 4.83 4.95 5.68
C LEU A 16 4.95 5.99 6.80
N GLU A 17 6.17 6.25 7.29
CA GLU A 17 6.43 7.18 8.38
C GLU A 17 6.20 8.63 7.99
N ARG A 18 6.72 9.07 6.83
CA ARG A 18 6.70 10.49 6.42
C ARG A 18 5.40 10.88 5.72
N ALA A 19 4.90 10.05 4.80
CA ALA A 19 3.69 10.36 4.05
C ALA A 19 2.44 9.89 4.80
N VAL A 20 2.30 8.58 5.06
CA VAL A 20 1.04 8.04 5.59
C VAL A 20 0.79 8.47 7.03
N ILE A 21 1.79 8.31 7.91
CA ILE A 21 1.70 8.67 9.32
C ILE A 21 1.96 10.17 9.51
N GLY A 22 3.03 10.69 8.87
CA GLY A 22 3.47 12.08 9.04
C GLY A 22 2.45 13.12 8.56
N LEU A 23 1.76 12.86 7.45
CA LEU A 23 0.65 13.70 6.98
C LEU A 23 -0.72 13.27 7.53
N ASN A 24 -0.76 12.22 8.36
CA ASN A 24 -2.00 11.67 8.93
C ASN A 24 -3.03 11.24 7.86
N LEU A 25 -2.56 10.67 6.75
CA LEU A 25 -3.41 10.16 5.66
C LEU A 25 -4.20 8.93 6.09
N CYS A 26 -3.59 8.06 6.90
CA CYS A 26 -4.28 6.94 7.53
C CYS A 26 -4.12 7.05 9.06
N PRO A 27 -5.19 7.39 9.80
CA PRO A 27 -5.11 7.53 11.25
C PRO A 27 -4.84 6.21 11.98
N PHE A 28 -5.01 5.08 11.29
CA PHE A 28 -4.84 3.74 11.86
C PHE A 28 -3.39 3.24 11.76
N ALA A 29 -2.64 3.72 10.76
CA ALA A 29 -1.29 3.24 10.43
C ALA A 29 -0.30 3.37 11.59
N LYS A 30 -0.37 4.47 12.37
CA LYS A 30 0.56 4.72 13.47
C LYS A 30 0.51 3.63 14.54
N ALA A 31 -0.68 3.17 14.91
CA ALA A 31 -0.84 2.20 15.98
C ALA A 31 -0.25 0.83 15.60
N VAL A 32 -0.55 0.35 14.39
CA VAL A 32 -0.02 -0.93 13.89
C VAL A 32 1.48 -0.87 13.63
N HIS A 33 1.99 0.27 13.16
CA HIS A 33 3.42 0.49 12.96
C HIS A 33 4.21 0.48 14.28
N VAL A 34 3.79 1.26 15.29
CA VAL A 34 4.46 1.32 16.60
C VAL A 34 4.45 -0.03 17.32
N LYS A 35 3.38 -0.81 17.14
CA LYS A 35 3.27 -2.16 17.69
C LYS A 35 4.03 -3.22 16.88
N GLN A 36 4.69 -2.84 15.78
CA GLN A 36 5.41 -3.74 14.88
C GLN A 36 4.53 -4.86 14.29
N GLN A 37 3.27 -4.54 14.01
CA GLN A 37 2.27 -5.49 13.50
C GLN A 37 2.15 -5.49 11.97
N ILE A 38 3.08 -4.82 11.29
CA ILE A 38 3.15 -4.77 9.82
C ILE A 38 4.23 -5.75 9.37
N ARG A 39 3.82 -6.75 8.59
CA ARG A 39 4.73 -7.62 7.87
C ARG A 39 5.10 -6.97 6.54
N TYR A 40 6.39 -6.80 6.26
CA TYR A 40 6.87 -6.32 4.97
C TYR A 40 7.42 -7.50 4.17
N VAL A 41 6.92 -7.68 2.94
CA VAL A 41 7.33 -8.77 2.04
C VAL A 41 7.78 -8.18 0.72
N VAL A 42 9.03 -8.44 0.33
CA VAL A 42 9.55 -8.04 -0.98
C VAL A 42 9.37 -9.21 -1.93
N SER A 43 8.47 -9.03 -2.89
CA SER A 43 8.14 -10.02 -3.90
C SER A 43 9.33 -10.26 -4.84
N ALA A 44 9.56 -11.53 -5.16
CA ALA A 44 10.53 -11.92 -6.18
C ALA A 44 9.88 -12.10 -7.56
N ALA A 45 8.55 -12.09 -7.63
CA ALA A 45 7.76 -12.28 -8.84
C ALA A 45 8.17 -11.33 -9.96
N THR A 46 8.31 -11.89 -11.16
CA THR A 46 8.56 -11.15 -12.41
C THR A 46 7.41 -11.30 -13.39
N THR A 47 6.40 -12.09 -13.05
CA THR A 47 5.19 -12.31 -13.86
C THR A 47 3.94 -12.23 -12.97
N THR A 48 2.78 -12.02 -13.58
CA THR A 48 1.50 -11.94 -12.83
C THR A 48 1.10 -13.29 -12.24
N GLU A 49 1.44 -14.40 -12.89
CA GLU A 49 1.15 -15.75 -12.38
C GLU A 49 1.94 -16.04 -11.10
N THR A 50 3.25 -15.77 -11.12
CA THR A 50 4.08 -15.93 -9.91
C THR A 50 3.68 -14.97 -8.79
N LEU A 51 3.17 -13.79 -9.15
CA LEU A 51 2.61 -12.86 -8.17
C LEU A 51 1.29 -13.35 -7.57
N LEU A 52 0.42 -14.02 -8.35
CA LEU A 52 -0.81 -14.60 -7.81
C LEU A 52 -0.52 -15.67 -6.75
N ASP A 53 0.45 -16.53 -7.00
CA ASP A 53 0.89 -17.55 -6.03
C ASP A 53 1.42 -16.89 -4.74
N GLU A 54 2.23 -15.84 -4.87
CA GLU A 54 2.74 -15.09 -3.71
C GLU A 54 1.61 -14.35 -2.95
N LEU A 55 0.65 -13.77 -3.66
CA LEU A 55 -0.51 -13.11 -3.06
C LEU A 55 -1.37 -14.11 -2.29
N GLU A 56 -1.68 -15.26 -2.88
CA GLU A 56 -2.43 -16.33 -2.22
C GLU A 56 -1.71 -16.82 -0.95
N HIS A 57 -0.39 -16.99 -1.02
CA HIS A 57 0.42 -17.37 0.12
C HIS A 57 0.31 -16.35 1.27
N GLU A 58 0.48 -15.06 0.97
CA GLU A 58 0.46 -14.00 1.99
C GLU A 58 -0.96 -13.74 2.53
N LEU A 59 -2.01 -13.93 1.73
CA LEU A 59 -3.40 -13.89 2.19
C LEU A 59 -3.69 -15.01 3.20
N ASN A 60 -3.29 -16.24 2.89
CA ASN A 60 -3.45 -17.38 3.80
C ASN A 60 -2.60 -17.19 5.07
N PHE A 61 -1.36 -16.72 4.93
CA PHE A 61 -0.51 -16.40 6.08
C PHE A 61 -1.17 -15.37 7.00
N LEU A 62 -1.67 -14.26 6.44
CA LEU A 62 -2.29 -13.22 7.24
C LEU A 62 -3.57 -13.74 7.91
N ARG A 63 -4.41 -14.53 7.22
CA ARG A 63 -5.59 -15.15 7.83
C ARG A 63 -5.21 -15.94 9.09
N ASP A 64 -4.19 -16.77 8.99
CA ASP A 64 -3.82 -17.74 10.04
C ASP A 64 -2.95 -17.13 11.15
N ALA A 65 -2.27 -16.01 10.90
CA ALA A 65 -1.47 -15.31 11.89
C ALA A 65 -2.34 -14.71 13.01
N GLU A 66 -1.79 -14.63 14.22
CA GLU A 66 -2.43 -13.89 15.31
C GLU A 66 -2.36 -12.38 15.07
N ALA A 67 -3.49 -11.67 15.16
CA ALA A 67 -3.57 -10.23 14.89
C ALA A 67 -2.76 -9.35 15.88
N ASN A 68 -2.43 -9.86 17.06
CA ASN A 68 -1.54 -9.17 18.01
C ASN A 68 -0.06 -9.21 17.55
N LEU A 69 0.33 -10.18 16.73
CA LEU A 69 1.67 -10.33 16.16
C LEU A 69 1.75 -9.69 14.78
N ILE A 70 0.83 -10.07 13.87
CA ILE A 70 0.78 -9.57 12.49
C ILE A 70 -0.67 -9.19 12.17
N ASP A 71 -0.92 -7.89 12.08
CA ASP A 71 -2.25 -7.34 11.79
C ASP A 71 -2.43 -7.05 10.30
N THR A 72 -1.35 -6.73 9.60
CA THR A 72 -1.37 -6.39 8.16
C THR A 72 -0.10 -6.85 7.45
N THR A 73 -0.20 -7.07 6.14
CA THR A 73 0.96 -7.36 5.28
C THR A 73 1.06 -6.33 4.16
N LEU A 74 2.24 -5.74 3.98
CA LEU A 74 2.60 -4.97 2.79
C LEU A 74 3.42 -5.86 1.86
N LEU A 75 2.79 -6.29 0.77
CA LEU A 75 3.45 -7.03 -0.31
C LEU A 75 3.98 -6.03 -1.35
N ILE A 76 5.30 -5.97 -1.50
CA ILE A 76 6.04 -4.97 -2.27
C ILE A 76 6.53 -5.58 -3.58
N LEU A 77 6.23 -4.95 -4.72
CA LEU A 77 6.38 -5.54 -6.06
C LEU A 77 7.45 -4.80 -6.89
N PRO A 78 8.75 -4.91 -6.56
CA PRO A 78 9.80 -4.14 -7.23
C PRO A 78 10.07 -4.56 -8.68
N LYS A 79 9.62 -5.76 -9.08
CA LYS A 79 10.01 -6.43 -10.34
C LYS A 79 8.85 -6.69 -11.31
N VAL A 80 7.61 -6.41 -10.92
CA VAL A 80 6.41 -6.68 -11.71
C VAL A 80 5.39 -5.56 -11.49
N LEU A 81 4.46 -5.39 -12.44
CA LEU A 81 3.39 -4.38 -12.37
C LEU A 81 3.92 -2.95 -12.17
N LYS A 82 5.06 -2.60 -12.79
CA LYS A 82 5.59 -1.21 -12.80
C LYS A 82 4.75 -0.27 -13.67
N ASP A 83 4.05 -0.81 -14.65
CA ASP A 83 3.07 -0.07 -15.44
C ASP A 83 1.74 -0.03 -14.68
N PHE A 84 1.18 1.16 -14.52
CA PHE A 84 -0.04 1.34 -13.74
C PHE A 84 -1.26 0.67 -14.39
N SER A 85 -1.34 0.61 -15.72
CA SER A 85 -2.48 -0.03 -16.39
C SER A 85 -2.47 -1.54 -16.15
N ALA A 86 -1.31 -2.18 -16.28
CA ALA A 86 -1.15 -3.59 -15.92
C ALA A 86 -1.41 -3.85 -14.43
N PHE A 87 -1.01 -2.93 -13.55
CA PHE A 87 -1.30 -3.02 -12.12
C PHE A 87 -2.81 -2.93 -11.83
N ALA A 88 -3.51 -2.00 -12.46
CA ALA A 88 -4.95 -1.83 -12.31
C ALA A 88 -5.71 -3.08 -12.77
N ASP A 89 -5.35 -3.64 -13.93
CA ASP A 89 -5.93 -4.90 -14.44
C ASP A 89 -5.69 -6.08 -13.48
N PHE A 90 -4.54 -6.10 -12.81
CA PHE A 90 -4.23 -7.14 -11.82
C PHE A 90 -5.13 -7.07 -10.58
N LEU A 91 -5.64 -5.89 -10.20
CA LEU A 91 -6.49 -5.77 -9.01
C LEU A 91 -7.79 -6.57 -9.15
N ASP A 92 -8.35 -6.69 -10.36
CA ASP A 92 -9.51 -7.53 -10.61
C ASP A 92 -9.23 -9.01 -10.33
N LEU A 93 -8.01 -9.48 -10.65
CA LEU A 93 -7.57 -10.84 -10.33
C LEU A 93 -7.38 -11.02 -8.82
N ALA A 94 -6.81 -10.03 -8.13
CA ALA A 94 -6.65 -10.06 -6.68
C ALA A 94 -8.00 -10.19 -5.94
N GLU A 95 -9.03 -9.48 -6.40
CA GLU A 95 -10.40 -9.59 -5.90
C GLU A 95 -11.03 -10.97 -6.17
N ILE A 96 -10.73 -11.59 -7.32
CA ILE A 96 -11.15 -12.97 -7.61
C ILE A 96 -10.49 -13.95 -6.63
N VAL A 97 -9.21 -13.78 -6.30
CA VAL A 97 -8.50 -14.61 -5.32
C VAL A 97 -9.15 -14.50 -3.94
N LEU A 98 -9.43 -13.28 -3.44
CA LEU A 98 -10.12 -13.09 -2.16
C LEU A 98 -11.43 -13.89 -2.08
N ARG A 99 -12.30 -13.76 -3.09
CA ARG A 99 -13.59 -14.47 -3.13
C ARG A 99 -13.41 -15.99 -3.25
N THR A 100 -12.48 -16.44 -4.08
CA THR A 100 -12.23 -17.88 -4.29
C THR A 100 -11.79 -18.57 -3.01
N HIS A 101 -11.03 -17.87 -2.17
CA HIS A 101 -10.58 -18.36 -0.87
C HIS A 101 -11.55 -18.03 0.28
N SER A 102 -12.73 -17.48 -0.01
CA SER A 102 -13.72 -17.03 1.00
C SER A 102 -13.11 -16.08 2.04
N LEU A 103 -12.24 -15.19 1.58
CA LEU A 103 -11.58 -14.16 2.38
C LEU A 103 -12.29 -12.80 2.25
N ASP A 104 -13.28 -12.67 1.36
CA ASP A 104 -14.15 -11.50 1.33
C ASP A 104 -14.91 -11.35 2.67
N GLY A 105 -14.98 -10.13 3.21
CA GLY A 105 -15.51 -9.89 4.55
C GLY A 105 -14.53 -10.23 5.69
N VAL A 106 -13.37 -10.81 5.37
CA VAL A 106 -12.33 -11.20 6.35
C VAL A 106 -11.07 -10.38 6.14
N LEU A 107 -10.56 -10.35 4.92
CA LEU A 107 -9.42 -9.58 4.47
C LEU A 107 -9.83 -8.70 3.28
N GLN A 108 -9.22 -7.53 3.19
CA GLN A 108 -9.34 -6.62 2.05
C GLN A 108 -7.95 -6.23 1.54
N ILE A 109 -7.88 -5.81 0.28
CA ILE A 109 -6.63 -5.34 -0.35
C ILE A 109 -6.76 -3.85 -0.64
N ALA A 110 -5.88 -3.05 -0.05
CA ALA A 110 -5.66 -1.66 -0.48
C ALA A 110 -4.46 -1.60 -1.44
N SER A 111 -4.56 -0.80 -2.49
CA SER A 111 -3.56 -0.75 -3.56
C SER A 111 -2.80 0.57 -3.57
N PHE A 112 -1.49 0.49 -3.81
CA PHE A 112 -0.60 1.64 -3.91
C PHE A 112 0.34 1.46 -5.10
N HIS A 113 0.63 2.55 -5.83
CA HIS A 113 1.47 2.51 -7.02
C HIS A 113 2.23 3.84 -7.19
N PRO A 114 3.49 3.87 -7.68
CA PRO A 114 4.22 5.13 -7.89
C PRO A 114 3.46 6.11 -8.79
N ASP A 115 2.85 5.57 -9.84
CA ASP A 115 2.07 6.30 -10.84
C ASP A 115 0.56 6.16 -10.62
N TYR A 116 0.10 5.97 -9.38
CA TYR A 116 -1.33 5.82 -9.10
C TYR A 116 -2.13 7.01 -9.64
N VAL A 117 -3.23 6.72 -10.32
CA VAL A 117 -4.24 7.68 -10.80
C VAL A 117 -5.63 7.10 -10.54
N PHE A 118 -6.49 7.83 -9.83
CA PHE A 118 -7.89 7.42 -9.65
C PHE A 118 -8.67 7.55 -10.96
N ALA A 119 -9.60 6.63 -11.22
CA ALA A 119 -10.35 6.57 -12.49
C ALA A 119 -11.11 7.87 -12.85
N GLU A 120 -11.53 8.64 -11.83
CA GLU A 120 -12.27 9.90 -11.99
C GLU A 120 -11.38 11.15 -11.86
N ALA A 121 -10.08 10.99 -11.59
CA ALA A 121 -9.15 12.10 -11.34
C ALA A 121 -8.28 12.39 -12.57
N ASP A 122 -7.81 13.64 -12.68
CA ASP A 122 -6.76 14.01 -13.63
C ASP A 122 -5.43 13.37 -13.20
N ALA A 123 -4.57 12.99 -14.15
CA ALA A 123 -3.27 12.40 -13.86
C ALA A 123 -2.33 13.34 -13.09
N GLU A 124 -2.50 14.65 -13.27
CA GLU A 124 -1.75 15.69 -12.57
C GLU A 124 -2.37 16.07 -11.22
N ASP A 125 -3.54 15.52 -10.87
CA ASP A 125 -4.20 15.80 -9.60
C ASP A 125 -3.34 15.32 -8.42
N VAL A 126 -3.04 16.24 -7.50
CA VAL A 126 -2.21 15.98 -6.31
C VAL A 126 -2.87 14.97 -5.37
N THR A 127 -4.18 14.77 -5.47
CA THR A 127 -4.94 13.86 -4.61
C THR A 127 -4.65 12.40 -4.90
N ASN A 128 -4.18 12.09 -6.11
CA ASN A 128 -3.65 10.78 -6.47
C ASN A 128 -2.50 10.34 -5.55
N TYR A 129 -1.77 11.30 -4.97
CA TYR A 129 -0.64 11.01 -4.08
C TYR A 129 -1.06 10.36 -2.75
N THR A 130 -2.36 10.33 -2.42
CA THR A 130 -2.87 9.54 -1.29
C THR A 130 -2.57 8.05 -1.43
N ASN A 131 -2.53 7.56 -2.67
CA ASN A 131 -2.22 6.17 -3.01
C ASN A 131 -0.89 6.02 -3.76
N ARG A 132 -0.11 7.11 -3.93
CA ARG A 132 1.25 7.02 -4.47
C ARG A 132 2.23 6.51 -3.43
N SER A 133 3.16 5.69 -3.89
CA SER A 133 4.13 5.04 -3.02
C SER A 133 5.43 4.72 -3.77
N PRO A 134 6.51 4.25 -3.09
CA PRO A 134 7.79 4.04 -3.76
C PRO A 134 7.77 2.90 -4.79
N TYR A 135 6.98 1.86 -4.54
CA TYR A 135 6.87 0.68 -5.39
C TYR A 135 5.40 0.32 -5.57
N PRO A 136 5.02 -0.45 -6.61
CA PRO A 136 3.71 -1.08 -6.63
C PRO A 136 3.58 -1.97 -5.39
N MET A 137 2.46 -1.86 -4.69
CA MET A 137 2.22 -2.57 -3.43
C MET A 137 0.76 -2.96 -3.26
N LEU A 138 0.56 -4.12 -2.65
CA LEU A 138 -0.73 -4.60 -2.15
C LEU A 138 -0.66 -4.62 -0.62
N HIS A 139 -1.56 -3.89 0.02
CA HIS A 139 -1.70 -3.87 1.47
C HIS A 139 -2.85 -4.78 1.88
N LEU A 140 -2.50 -5.95 2.41
CA LEU A 140 -3.44 -6.92 2.94
C LEU A 140 -3.86 -6.50 4.35
N LEU A 141 -5.15 -6.29 4.55
CA LEU A 141 -5.73 -5.73 5.76
C LEU A 141 -6.82 -6.65 6.29
N ARG A 142 -6.90 -6.83 7.61
CA ARG A 142 -8.05 -7.50 8.24
C ARG A 142 -9.23 -6.54 8.31
N GLU A 143 -10.37 -6.95 7.76
CA GLU A 143 -11.59 -6.14 7.84
C GLU A 143 -12.00 -5.88 9.29
N ALA A 144 -11.90 -6.88 10.16
CA ALA A 144 -12.19 -6.72 11.59
C ALA A 144 -11.32 -5.64 12.26
N SER A 145 -10.03 -5.54 11.89
CA SER A 145 -9.12 -4.53 12.42
C SER A 145 -9.45 -3.15 11.88
N VAL A 146 -9.76 -3.04 10.58
CA VAL A 146 -10.21 -1.79 9.96
C VAL A 146 -11.53 -1.32 10.58
N SER A 147 -12.55 -2.17 10.70
CA SER A 147 -13.82 -1.84 11.33
C SER A 147 -13.67 -1.39 12.77
N LYS A 148 -12.83 -2.09 13.55
CA LYS A 148 -12.53 -1.70 14.94
C LYS A 148 -11.88 -0.31 15.00
N ALA A 149 -10.96 -0.03 14.08
CA ALA A 149 -10.33 1.28 14.01
C ALA A 149 -11.37 2.34 13.61
N THR A 150 -12.10 2.17 12.52
CA THR A 150 -13.18 3.08 12.08
C THR A 150 -14.18 3.37 13.21
N ASN A 151 -14.64 2.37 13.96
CA ASN A 151 -15.58 2.57 15.08
C ASN A 151 -14.98 3.36 16.26
N ALA A 152 -13.66 3.32 16.44
CA ALA A 152 -12.95 4.08 17.46
C ALA A 152 -12.65 5.53 17.03
N PHE A 153 -12.79 5.85 15.74
CA PHE A 153 -12.50 7.16 15.17
C PHE A 153 -13.79 7.84 14.67
N PRO A 154 -14.32 8.85 15.40
CA PRO A 154 -15.61 9.48 15.11
C PRO A 154 -15.75 10.03 13.68
N ASP A 155 -14.64 10.44 13.09
CA ASP A 155 -14.58 11.12 11.79
C ASP A 155 -14.02 10.24 10.67
N ALA A 156 -14.15 8.91 10.77
CA ALA A 156 -13.62 8.01 9.76
C ALA A 156 -14.18 8.31 8.35
N ALA A 157 -15.45 8.74 8.26
CA ALA A 157 -16.07 9.17 7.01
C ALA A 157 -15.42 10.42 6.38
N GLN A 158 -14.74 11.25 7.18
CA GLN A 158 -14.05 12.46 6.73
C GLN A 158 -12.59 12.21 6.36
N ILE A 159 -12.06 10.98 6.54
CA ILE A 159 -10.65 10.67 6.23
C ILE A 159 -10.34 11.01 4.77
N PHE A 160 -11.22 10.62 3.85
CA PHE A 160 -11.05 10.93 2.43
C PHE A 160 -10.95 12.44 2.21
N GLU A 161 -11.94 13.22 2.63
CA GLU A 161 -11.95 14.67 2.46
C GLU A 161 -10.74 15.36 3.11
N ARG A 162 -10.35 14.93 4.32
CA ARG A 162 -9.17 15.44 5.01
C ARG A 162 -7.88 15.16 4.25
N ASN A 163 -7.75 13.98 3.65
CA ASN A 163 -6.60 13.62 2.84
C ASN A 163 -6.52 14.51 1.60
N MET A 164 -7.65 14.74 0.92
CA MET A 164 -7.73 15.66 -0.21
C MET A 164 -7.28 17.06 0.17
N GLN A 165 -7.80 17.61 1.28
CA GLN A 165 -7.43 18.94 1.77
C GLN A 165 -5.94 19.03 2.14
N THR A 166 -5.42 17.98 2.79
CA THR A 166 -4.01 17.90 3.18
C THR A 166 -3.10 17.92 1.95
N LEU A 167 -3.41 17.11 0.94
CA LEU A 167 -2.58 17.05 -0.27
C LEU A 167 -2.72 18.28 -1.16
N ASN A 168 -3.92 18.87 -1.24
CA ASN A 168 -4.11 20.16 -1.91
C ASN A 168 -3.32 21.28 -1.25
N SER A 169 -3.25 21.30 0.09
CA SER A 169 -2.46 22.29 0.83
C SER A 169 -0.96 22.04 0.73
N LEU A 170 -0.54 20.77 0.69
CA LEU A 170 0.86 20.37 0.56
C LEU A 170 1.41 20.66 -0.84
N GLY A 171 0.61 20.38 -1.88
CA GLY A 171 1.02 20.45 -3.28
C GLY A 171 2.11 19.43 -3.66
N VAL A 172 2.44 19.38 -4.94
CA VAL A 172 3.47 18.47 -5.47
C VAL A 172 4.86 18.77 -4.89
N ALA A 173 5.20 20.05 -4.73
CA ALA A 173 6.49 20.45 -4.16
C ALA A 173 6.63 20.00 -2.70
N GLY A 174 5.57 20.13 -1.90
CA GLY A 174 5.57 19.64 -0.51
C GLY A 174 5.68 18.12 -0.44
N TRP A 175 5.03 17.39 -1.36
CA TRP A 175 5.19 15.94 -1.44
C TRP A 175 6.63 15.53 -1.79
N GLN A 176 7.25 16.17 -2.78
CA GLN A 176 8.63 15.89 -3.18
C GLN A 176 9.61 16.13 -2.02
N ALA A 177 9.37 17.16 -1.21
CA ALA A 177 10.18 17.47 -0.03
C ALA A 177 10.10 16.40 1.08
N LEU A 178 9.15 15.45 1.02
CA LEU A 178 9.12 14.32 1.95
C LEU A 178 10.19 13.26 1.63
N GLU A 179 10.74 13.27 0.41
CA GLU A 179 11.76 12.31 -0.06
C GLU A 179 11.33 10.85 0.15
N VAL A 180 10.06 10.57 -0.18
CA VAL A 180 9.42 9.25 -0.05
C VAL A 180 9.41 8.44 -1.35
N GLY A 181 9.95 8.98 -2.44
CA GLY A 181 10.15 8.22 -3.68
C GLY A 181 11.35 7.27 -3.59
N VAL A 182 11.47 6.39 -4.56
CA VAL A 182 12.70 5.60 -4.75
C VAL A 182 13.76 6.54 -5.35
N ASP A 183 14.97 6.52 -4.80
CA ASP A 183 16.10 7.25 -5.36
C ASP A 183 16.25 6.92 -6.85
N GLU A 184 16.32 7.93 -7.72
CA GLU A 184 16.37 7.80 -9.19
C GLU A 184 17.47 6.82 -9.67
N ALA A 185 18.56 6.68 -8.91
CA ALA A 185 19.62 5.70 -9.16
C ALA A 185 19.16 4.22 -9.11
N SER A 186 17.98 3.95 -8.56
CA SER A 186 17.38 2.61 -8.49
C SER A 186 16.33 2.36 -9.57
N LYS A 187 15.90 3.41 -10.29
CA LYS A 187 14.94 3.31 -11.40
C LYS A 187 15.60 2.95 -12.73
N GLU A 188 16.88 3.30 -12.92
CA GLU A 188 17.66 2.98 -14.12
C GLU A 188 18.23 1.55 -14.14
N ILE A 189 17.39 0.53 -13.98
CA ILE A 189 17.71 -0.82 -14.50
C ILE A 189 16.40 -1.47 -14.95
N SER A 190 16.05 -1.24 -16.21
CA SER A 190 15.16 -2.12 -16.99
C SER A 190 15.67 -2.24 -18.41
#